data_AF-A0A7C3ZS07-F1
#
_entry.id   AF-A0A7C3ZS07-F1
#
_cell.length_a   1.000
_cell.length_b   1.000
_cell.length_c   1.000
_cell.angle_alpha   90.00
_cell.angle_beta   90.00
_cell.angle_gamma   90.00
#
_symmetry.space_group_name_H-M   'P 1'
#
loop_
_entity.id
_entity.type
_entity.pdbx_description
1 polymer ?
#
loop_
_entity_poly.entity_id
_entity_poly.type
_entity_poly.pdbx_seq_one_letter_code
_entity_poly.pdbx_strand_id
1 'polypeptide(L)'
;MAWWKKLLFTISTLALTFALGFSVLSLAFSNLTDKETLRPFIQNLAAEQGLTQQEFDEQFNRIYEARYPCGGVLSCINNPPEDGLGAVLISRTGHEFFSQSAGYAVVVALIAAIGVLMCAETWSGRLRGLGLPAFVAGLNVGLQPIVEAAAIRGAPEEAAAYVQPLLDTVFTTFTFYYAIMLIVGIALSIAGFVLLKHERKRMPAAGAQ
;
A
#
# COMPACT_ATOMS: atom_id res chain seq x y z
N MET A 1 4.21 -33.92 1.38
CA MET A 1 4.62 -32.74 0.58
C MET A 1 6.13 -32.71 0.39
N ALA A 2 6.60 -32.70 -0.86
CA ALA A 2 8.02 -32.63 -1.21
C ALA A 2 8.66 -31.28 -0.77
N TRP A 3 9.97 -31.29 -0.46
CA TRP A 3 10.68 -30.11 0.05
C TRP A 3 10.57 -28.89 -0.87
N TRP A 4 10.65 -29.08 -2.19
CA TRP A 4 10.52 -27.99 -3.17
C TRP A 4 9.14 -27.32 -3.16
N LYS A 5 8.05 -28.07 -2.93
CA LYS A 5 6.69 -27.50 -2.82
C LYS A 5 6.56 -26.60 -1.58
N LYS A 6 7.16 -27.00 -0.45
CA LYS A 6 7.19 -26.18 0.76
C LYS A 6 7.94 -24.87 0.52
N LEU A 7 9.10 -24.96 -0.14
CA LEU A 7 9.90 -23.79 -0.49
C LEU A 7 9.12 -22.82 -1.40
N LEU A 8 8.50 -23.31 -2.47
CA LEU A 8 7.67 -22.50 -3.38
C LEU A 8 6.49 -21.87 -2.66
N PHE A 9 5.82 -22.61 -1.78
CA PHE A 9 4.71 -22.07 -0.98
C PHE A 9 5.18 -20.92 -0.09
N THR A 10 6.30 -21.07 0.63
CA THR A 10 6.86 -20.02 1.49
C THR A 10 7.27 -18.78 0.68
N ILE A 11 7.97 -18.96 -0.44
CA ILE A 11 8.38 -17.84 -1.31
C ILE A 11 7.14 -17.11 -1.85
N SER A 12 6.15 -17.86 -2.34
CA SER A 12 4.90 -17.27 -2.85
C SER A 12 4.13 -16.52 -1.77
N THR A 13 4.10 -17.05 -0.55
CA THR A 13 3.43 -16.40 0.59
C THR A 13 4.14 -15.09 0.95
N LEU A 14 5.48 -15.07 0.99
CA LEU A 14 6.26 -13.86 1.27
C LEU A 14 6.11 -12.82 0.16
N ALA A 15 6.21 -13.24 -1.11
CA ALA A 15 6.02 -12.38 -2.26
C ALA A 15 4.62 -11.78 -2.27
N LEU A 16 3.59 -12.56 -1.93
CA LEU A 16 2.22 -12.09 -1.82
C LEU A 16 2.08 -11.02 -0.73
N THR A 17 2.68 -11.23 0.46
CA THR A 17 2.63 -10.23 1.54
C THR A 17 3.24 -8.91 1.11
N PHE A 18 4.43 -8.95 0.52
CA PHE A 18 5.12 -7.73 0.05
C PHE A 18 4.34 -7.04 -1.06
N ALA A 19 3.87 -7.81 -2.05
CA ALA A 19 3.12 -7.29 -3.17
C ALA A 19 1.79 -6.67 -2.75
N LEU A 20 1.07 -7.27 -1.81
CA LEU A 20 -0.18 -6.70 -1.28
C LEU A 20 0.06 -5.38 -0.56
N GLY A 21 1.06 -5.33 0.33
CA GLY A 21 1.40 -4.09 1.04
C GLY A 21 1.82 -2.98 0.08
N PHE A 22 2.72 -3.29 -0.86
CA PHE A 22 3.20 -2.32 -1.84
C PHE A 22 2.14 -1.93 -2.87
N SER A 23 1.20 -2.82 -3.21
CA SER A 23 0.06 -2.50 -4.08
C SER A 23 -0.84 -1.48 -3.43
N VAL A 24 -1.22 -1.67 -2.16
CA VAL A 24 -2.05 -0.71 -1.42
C VAL A 24 -1.34 0.63 -1.36
N LEU A 25 -0.04 0.63 -1.00
CA LEU A 25 0.80 1.82 -0.99
C LEU A 25 0.73 2.58 -2.31
N SER A 26 1.02 1.88 -3.40
CA SER A 26 1.14 2.48 -4.72
C SER A 26 -0.22 2.92 -5.29
N LEU A 27 -1.29 2.16 -5.06
CA LEU A 27 -2.61 2.50 -5.58
C LEU A 27 -3.14 3.78 -4.94
N ALA A 28 -3.05 3.93 -3.63
CA ALA A 28 -3.56 5.12 -2.97
C ALA A 28 -2.73 6.37 -3.33
N PHE A 29 -1.40 6.25 -3.41
CA PHE A 29 -0.58 7.35 -3.93
C PHE A 29 -0.96 7.68 -5.37
N SER A 30 -1.12 6.69 -6.26
CA SER A 30 -1.49 6.95 -7.66
C SER A 30 -2.85 7.64 -7.81
N ASN A 31 -3.88 7.19 -7.09
CA ASN A 31 -5.22 7.78 -7.15
C ASN A 31 -5.26 9.20 -6.62
N LEU A 32 -4.48 9.49 -5.57
CA LEU A 32 -4.51 10.81 -4.93
C LEU A 32 -3.64 11.80 -5.68
N THR A 33 -2.47 11.39 -6.16
CA THR A 33 -1.59 12.23 -7.00
C THR A 33 -2.13 12.43 -8.42
N ASP A 34 -3.25 11.79 -8.76
CA ASP A 34 -3.96 12.09 -9.99
C ASP A 34 -4.49 13.52 -9.97
N LYS A 35 -4.26 14.24 -11.07
CA LYS A 35 -4.55 15.67 -11.17
C LYS A 35 -6.04 15.97 -11.00
N GLU A 36 -6.92 15.05 -11.39
CA GLU A 36 -8.37 15.24 -11.27
C GLU A 36 -8.85 15.03 -9.83
N THR A 37 -8.28 14.08 -9.10
CA THR A 37 -8.60 13.83 -7.69
C THR A 37 -8.04 14.93 -6.78
N LEU A 38 -6.83 15.40 -7.07
CA LEU A 38 -6.11 16.36 -6.21
C LEU A 38 -6.67 17.79 -6.35
N ARG A 39 -7.10 18.18 -7.56
CA ARG A 39 -7.58 19.55 -7.83
C ARG A 39 -8.74 20.01 -6.94
N PRO A 40 -9.88 19.29 -6.81
CA PRO A 40 -10.99 19.74 -5.96
C PRO A 40 -10.60 19.75 -4.47
N PHE A 41 -9.70 18.84 -4.07
CA PHE A 41 -9.23 18.79 -2.69
C PHE A 41 -8.44 20.05 -2.33
N ILE A 42 -7.51 20.45 -3.19
CA ILE A 42 -6.69 21.64 -2.91
C ILE A 42 -7.48 22.93 -3.17
N GLN A 43 -8.48 22.93 -4.05
CA GLN A 43 -9.41 24.06 -4.18
C GLN A 43 -10.17 24.36 -2.87
N ASN A 44 -10.58 23.32 -2.14
CA ASN A 44 -11.20 23.50 -0.82
C ASN A 44 -10.20 24.05 0.21
N LEU A 45 -8.96 23.55 0.22
CA LEU A 45 -7.90 24.08 1.10
C LEU A 45 -7.54 25.53 0.79
N ALA A 46 -7.46 25.91 -0.50
CA ALA A 46 -7.19 27.28 -0.92
C ALA A 46 -8.32 28.23 -0.49
N ALA A 47 -9.57 27.77 -0.56
CA ALA A 47 -10.72 28.53 -0.08
C ALA A 47 -10.67 28.76 1.44
N GLU A 48 -10.24 27.76 2.23
CA GLU A 48 -10.05 27.89 3.67
C GLU A 48 -8.93 28.87 4.05
N GLN A 49 -7.89 28.97 3.21
CA GLN A 49 -6.78 29.91 3.41
C GLN A 49 -7.01 31.30 2.80
N GLY A 50 -8.16 31.54 2.17
CA GLY A 50 -8.48 32.83 1.56
C GLY A 50 -7.65 33.16 0.31
N LEU A 51 -6.98 32.18 -0.29
CA LEU A 51 -6.24 32.34 -1.54
C LEU A 51 -7.18 32.47 -2.71
N THR A 52 -6.84 33.32 -3.68
CA THR A 52 -7.58 33.36 -4.93
C THR A 52 -7.30 32.10 -5.75
N GLN A 53 -8.30 31.64 -6.51
CA GLN A 53 -8.18 30.43 -7.34
C GLN A 53 -7.00 30.52 -8.34
N GLN A 54 -6.63 31.74 -8.74
CA GLN A 54 -5.59 32.02 -9.72
C GLN A 54 -4.17 31.91 -9.12
N GLU A 55 -3.95 32.47 -7.92
CA GLU A 55 -2.69 32.31 -7.18
C GLU A 55 -2.47 30.84 -6.79
N PHE A 56 -3.56 30.15 -6.50
CA PHE A 56 -3.55 28.72 -6.20
C PHE A 56 -3.10 27.88 -7.41
N ASP A 57 -3.72 28.05 -8.59
CA ASP A 57 -3.36 27.27 -9.77
C ASP A 57 -1.89 27.49 -10.17
N GLU A 58 -1.35 28.69 -9.94
CA GLU A 58 0.06 28.99 -10.21
C GLU A 58 1.01 28.28 -9.23
N GLN A 59 0.73 28.36 -7.92
CA GLN A 59 1.48 27.65 -6.87
C GLN A 59 1.43 26.13 -7.06
N PHE A 60 0.23 25.60 -7.33
CA PHE A 60 0.03 24.17 -7.54
C PHE A 60 0.76 23.65 -8.76
N ASN A 61 0.62 24.31 -9.92
CA ASN A 61 1.36 23.90 -11.11
C ASN A 61 2.87 24.02 -10.90
N ARG A 62 3.33 25.01 -10.11
CA ARG A 62 4.74 25.16 -9.77
C ARG A 62 5.28 23.97 -8.97
N ILE A 63 4.51 23.42 -8.03
CA ILE A 63 4.90 22.25 -7.21
C ILE A 63 4.67 20.93 -7.96
N TYR A 64 3.51 20.77 -8.61
CA TYR A 64 3.12 19.52 -9.27
C TYR A 64 3.94 19.24 -10.54
N GLU A 65 4.19 20.27 -11.36
CA GLU A 65 4.99 20.17 -12.58
C GLU A 65 6.48 20.48 -12.31
N ALA A 66 6.88 20.66 -11.05
CA ALA A 66 8.28 20.83 -10.68
C ALA A 66 9.11 19.64 -11.18
N ARG A 67 10.16 19.93 -11.94
CA ARG A 67 11.18 18.92 -12.26
C ARG A 67 12.22 18.91 -11.16
N TYR A 68 12.11 17.91 -10.28
CA TYR A 68 13.12 17.68 -9.27
C TYR A 68 14.41 17.14 -9.93
N PRO A 69 15.60 17.60 -9.50
CA PRO A 69 16.88 17.22 -10.10
C PRO A 69 17.29 15.78 -9.80
N CYS A 70 16.62 15.13 -8.85
CA CYS A 70 16.82 13.72 -8.53
C CYS A 70 16.23 12.84 -9.64
N GLY A 71 16.99 11.84 -10.11
CA GLY A 71 16.63 10.94 -11.22
C GLY A 71 15.51 9.94 -10.93
N GLY A 72 14.53 10.32 -10.12
CA GLY A 72 13.38 9.53 -9.70
C GLY A 72 13.12 9.58 -8.19
N VAL A 73 11.92 9.14 -7.77
CA VAL A 73 11.45 9.18 -6.37
C VAL A 73 12.45 8.52 -5.40
N LEU A 74 12.95 7.33 -5.74
CA LEU A 74 13.94 6.60 -4.94
C LEU A 74 15.24 7.38 -4.73
N SER A 75 15.67 8.16 -5.73
CA SER A 75 16.85 9.00 -5.61
C SER A 75 16.59 10.22 -4.72
N CYS A 76 15.37 10.76 -4.74
CA CYS A 76 14.97 11.88 -3.88
C CYS A 76 14.80 11.45 -2.42
N ILE A 77 14.53 10.17 -2.12
CA ILE A 77 14.50 9.67 -0.73
C ILE A 77 15.87 9.77 -0.06
N ASN A 78 16.93 9.48 -0.81
CA ASN A 78 18.29 9.53 -0.28
C ASN A 78 18.87 10.95 -0.24
N ASN A 79 18.37 11.85 -1.10
CA ASN A 79 18.75 13.26 -1.18
C ASN A 79 17.49 14.12 -1.30
N PRO A 80 16.79 14.40 -0.19
CA PRO A 80 15.54 15.15 -0.21
C PRO A 80 15.78 16.58 -0.73
N PRO A 81 14.92 17.10 -1.62
CA PRO A 81 14.98 18.50 -2.03
C PRO A 81 14.59 19.43 -0.89
N GLU A 82 14.92 20.72 -1.00
CA GLU A 82 14.59 21.74 0.00
C GLU A 82 13.09 21.86 0.26
N ASP A 83 12.26 21.56 -0.75
CA ASP A 83 10.79 21.55 -0.65
C ASP A 83 10.23 20.33 0.13
N GLY A 84 11.10 19.41 0.55
CA GLY A 84 10.74 18.21 1.31
C GLY A 84 10.32 17.01 0.45
N LEU A 85 10.32 15.84 1.06
CA LEU A 85 9.97 14.57 0.39
C LEU A 85 8.50 14.53 -0.05
N GLY A 86 7.61 15.14 0.75
CA GLY A 86 6.18 15.22 0.45
C GLY A 86 5.90 15.88 -0.91
N ALA A 87 6.61 16.95 -1.25
CA ALA A 87 6.44 17.65 -2.53
C ALA A 87 6.78 16.74 -3.73
N VAL A 88 7.85 15.94 -3.62
CA VAL A 88 8.21 14.94 -4.64
C VAL A 88 7.13 13.86 -4.76
N LEU A 89 6.59 13.39 -3.64
CA LEU A 89 5.55 12.35 -3.62
C LEU A 89 4.25 12.85 -4.28
N ILE A 90 3.92 14.13 -4.14
CA ILE A 90 2.70 14.75 -4.68
C ILE A 90 2.87 15.18 -6.15
N SER A 91 4.11 15.34 -6.62
CA SER A 91 4.42 15.73 -7.99
C SER A 91 3.99 14.70 -9.04
N ARG A 92 3.96 15.13 -10.30
CA ARG A 92 3.77 14.24 -11.46
C ARG A 92 4.77 13.07 -11.49
N THR A 93 6.01 13.31 -11.07
CA THR A 93 7.05 12.26 -11.00
C THR A 93 6.67 11.18 -9.98
N GLY A 94 6.10 11.60 -8.85
CA GLY A 94 5.53 10.71 -7.84
C GLY A 94 4.38 9.89 -8.42
N HIS A 95 3.42 10.55 -9.06
CA HIS A 95 2.28 9.90 -9.69
C HIS A 95 2.69 8.81 -10.68
N GLU A 96 3.57 9.14 -11.64
CA GLU A 96 4.03 8.19 -12.67
C GLU A 96 4.75 6.99 -12.04
N PHE A 97 5.61 7.23 -11.04
CA PHE A 97 6.30 6.16 -10.31
C PHE A 97 5.32 5.23 -9.58
N PHE A 98 4.35 5.78 -8.84
CA PHE A 98 3.40 4.98 -8.07
C PHE A 98 2.38 4.29 -8.96
N SER A 99 1.92 4.92 -10.04
CA SER A 99 1.02 4.30 -11.02
C SER A 99 1.68 3.08 -11.68
N GLN A 100 2.93 3.23 -12.14
CA GLN A 100 3.68 2.13 -12.74
C GLN A 100 3.99 1.02 -11.70
N SER A 101 4.39 1.42 -10.49
CA SER A 101 4.70 0.51 -9.39
C SER A 101 3.46 -0.28 -8.92
N ALA A 102 2.29 0.35 -8.88
CA ALA A 102 1.03 -0.28 -8.55
C ALA A 102 0.69 -1.41 -9.52
N GLY A 103 0.84 -1.16 -10.83
CA GLY A 103 0.63 -2.17 -11.86
C GLY A 103 1.51 -3.41 -11.65
N TYR A 104 2.82 -3.22 -11.43
CA TYR A 104 3.73 -4.34 -11.17
C TYR A 104 3.41 -5.08 -9.87
N ALA A 105 3.07 -4.35 -8.81
CA ALA A 105 2.73 -4.94 -7.52
C ALA A 105 1.50 -5.85 -7.61
N VAL A 106 0.46 -5.40 -8.32
CA VAL A 106 -0.76 -6.20 -8.56
C VAL A 106 -0.44 -7.46 -9.35
N VAL A 107 0.38 -7.36 -10.41
CA VAL A 107 0.78 -8.54 -11.21
C VAL A 107 1.54 -9.55 -10.36
N VAL A 108 2.50 -9.10 -9.54
CA VAL A 108 3.25 -9.98 -8.63
C VAL A 108 2.32 -10.61 -7.59
N ALA A 109 1.37 -9.85 -7.03
CA ALA A 109 0.38 -10.38 -6.08
C ALA A 109 -0.48 -11.48 -6.71
N LEU A 110 -0.92 -11.31 -7.96
CA LEU A 110 -1.70 -12.33 -8.66
C LEU A 110 -0.89 -13.61 -8.92
N ILE A 111 0.34 -13.48 -9.39
CA ILE A 111 1.24 -14.63 -9.63
C ILE A 111 1.50 -15.38 -8.31
N ALA A 112 1.79 -14.64 -7.24
CA ALA A 112 2.04 -15.21 -5.93
C ALA A 112 0.80 -15.89 -5.34
N ALA A 113 -0.38 -15.31 -5.50
CA ALA A 113 -1.65 -15.92 -5.09
C ALA A 113 -1.93 -17.23 -5.85
N ILE A 114 -1.69 -17.26 -7.16
CA ILE A 114 -1.79 -18.50 -7.96
C ILE A 114 -0.79 -19.54 -7.46
N GLY A 115 0.46 -19.14 -7.17
CA GLY A 115 1.47 -20.02 -6.60
C GLY A 115 1.04 -20.66 -5.28
N VAL A 116 0.45 -19.87 -4.38
CA VAL A 116 -0.15 -20.35 -3.12
C VAL A 116 -1.28 -21.34 -3.39
N LEU A 117 -2.19 -21.02 -4.30
CA LEU A 117 -3.34 -21.88 -4.65
C LEU A 117 -2.92 -23.23 -5.24
N MET A 118 -1.89 -23.24 -6.09
CA MET A 118 -1.37 -24.45 -6.72
C MET A 118 -0.54 -25.31 -5.75
N CYS A 119 0.19 -24.71 -4.81
CA CYS A 119 1.04 -25.44 -3.87
C CYS A 119 0.25 -26.03 -2.69
N ALA A 120 -0.89 -25.45 -2.33
CA ALA A 120 -1.72 -25.94 -1.23
C ALA A 120 -2.63 -27.09 -1.68
N GLU A 121 -2.41 -28.25 -1.08
CA GLU A 121 -3.15 -29.49 -1.35
C GLU A 121 -4.57 -29.48 -0.73
N THR A 122 -4.81 -28.65 0.30
CA THR A 122 -6.11 -28.55 0.99
C THR A 122 -6.72 -27.16 0.90
N TRP A 123 -8.05 -27.07 0.97
CA TRP A 123 -8.77 -25.80 1.04
C TRP A 123 -8.38 -24.99 2.28
N SER A 124 -8.17 -25.66 3.42
CA SER A 124 -7.63 -25.02 4.62
C SER A 124 -6.26 -24.35 4.37
N GLY A 125 -5.35 -25.04 3.68
CA GLY A 125 -4.03 -24.52 3.33
C GLY A 125 -4.10 -23.31 2.39
N ARG A 126 -5.00 -23.36 1.39
CA ARG A 126 -5.24 -22.24 0.46
C ARG A 126 -5.73 -20.98 1.17
N LEU A 127 -6.76 -21.12 2.02
CA LEU A 127 -7.33 -19.99 2.74
C LEU A 127 -6.34 -19.37 3.73
N ARG A 128 -5.55 -20.19 4.43
CA ARG A 128 -4.49 -19.68 5.32
C ARG A 128 -3.33 -19.06 4.54
N GLY A 129 -2.95 -19.64 3.41
CA GLY A 129 -1.89 -19.14 2.54
C GLY A 129 -2.21 -17.80 1.89
N LEU A 130 -3.48 -17.49 1.66
CA LEU A 130 -3.92 -16.17 1.19
C LEU A 130 -4.25 -15.21 2.35
N GLY A 131 -4.87 -15.74 3.41
CA GLY A 131 -5.32 -14.95 4.56
C GLY A 131 -4.18 -14.41 5.40
N LEU A 132 -3.11 -15.19 5.62
CA LEU A 132 -1.97 -14.75 6.43
C LEU A 132 -1.19 -13.58 5.77
N PRO A 133 -0.88 -13.62 4.45
CA PRO A 133 -0.32 -12.46 3.74
C PRO A 133 -1.19 -11.22 3.80
N ALA A 134 -2.51 -11.36 3.58
CA ALA A 134 -3.44 -10.23 3.66
C ALA A 134 -3.50 -9.64 5.08
N PHE A 135 -3.50 -10.50 6.11
CA PHE A 135 -3.43 -10.08 7.50
C PHE A 135 -2.13 -9.31 7.80
N VAL A 136 -0.97 -9.86 7.43
CA VAL A 136 0.33 -9.21 7.66
C VAL A 136 0.44 -7.91 6.87
N ALA A 137 -0.03 -7.87 5.63
CA ALA A 137 -0.10 -6.63 4.86
C ALA A 137 -1.01 -5.60 5.55
N GLY A 138 -2.17 -6.02 6.06
CA GLY A 138 -3.10 -5.17 6.82
C GLY A 138 -2.55 -4.66 8.15
N LEU A 139 -1.58 -5.34 8.79
CA LEU A 139 -0.94 -4.83 10.01
C LEU A 139 -0.14 -3.54 9.79
N ASN A 140 0.16 -3.17 8.53
CA ASN A 140 0.82 -1.90 8.21
C ASN A 140 -0.02 -0.66 8.59
N VAL A 141 -1.31 -0.79 8.94
CA VAL A 141 -2.09 0.29 9.58
C VAL A 141 -1.32 0.87 10.77
N GLY A 142 -0.66 0.02 11.58
CA GLY A 142 0.07 0.47 12.76
C GLY A 142 1.35 1.26 12.46
N LEU A 143 1.88 1.18 11.23
CA LEU A 143 3.10 1.88 10.82
C LEU A 143 2.82 3.27 10.21
N GLN A 144 1.56 3.58 9.90
CA GLN A 144 1.13 4.86 9.35
C GLN A 144 1.68 6.11 10.06
N PRO A 145 1.55 6.27 11.40
CA PRO A 145 2.02 7.49 12.07
C PRO A 145 3.54 7.70 11.94
N ILE A 146 4.31 6.62 11.76
CA ILE A 146 5.75 6.69 11.54
C ILE A 146 6.05 7.19 10.11
N VAL A 147 5.30 6.70 9.12
CA VAL A 147 5.46 7.10 7.72
C VAL A 147 5.05 8.55 7.51
N GLU A 148 3.96 8.98 8.16
CA GLU A 148 3.47 10.36 8.12
C GLU A 148 4.50 11.33 8.73
N ALA A 149 5.01 11.01 9.93
CA ALA A 149 6.07 11.80 10.56
C ALA A 149 7.34 11.86 9.69
N ALA A 150 7.65 10.82 8.93
CA ALA A 150 8.79 10.80 8.02
C ALA A 150 8.58 11.65 6.76
N ALA A 151 7.35 11.70 6.22
CA ALA A 151 7.02 12.43 5.00
C ALA A 151 7.12 13.96 5.15
N ILE A 152 6.89 14.45 6.37
CA ILE A 152 6.89 15.89 6.70
C ILE A 152 8.26 16.34 7.24
N ARG A 153 9.15 15.38 7.55
CA ARG A 153 10.44 15.66 8.18
C ARG A 153 11.34 16.47 7.23
N GLY A 154 11.63 17.71 7.63
CA GLY A 154 12.53 18.61 6.90
C GLY A 154 11.84 19.52 5.89
N ALA A 155 10.51 19.49 5.77
CA ALA A 155 9.77 20.49 5.00
C ALA A 155 9.75 21.84 5.76
N PRO A 156 9.95 22.99 5.09
CA PRO A 156 9.74 24.30 5.70
C PRO A 156 8.27 24.47 6.12
N GLU A 157 8.01 25.24 7.19
CA GLU A 157 6.65 25.37 7.78
C GLU A 157 5.60 25.80 6.76
N GLU A 158 5.97 26.67 5.82
CA GLU A 158 5.09 27.11 4.74
C GLU A 158 4.68 25.96 3.83
N ALA A 159 5.61 25.11 3.39
CA ALA A 159 5.31 23.96 2.55
C ALA A 159 4.55 22.86 3.33
N ALA A 160 4.89 22.68 4.61
CA ALA A 160 4.22 21.72 5.48
C ALA A 160 2.72 22.04 5.63
N ALA A 161 2.35 23.33 5.74
CA ALA A 161 0.95 23.76 5.86
C ALA A 161 0.07 23.35 4.66
N TYR A 162 0.64 23.23 3.45
CA TYR A 162 -0.08 22.78 2.25
C TYR A 162 -0.01 21.27 2.05
N VAL A 163 1.13 20.65 2.39
CA VAL A 163 1.40 19.23 2.14
C VAL A 163 0.73 18.33 3.18
N GLN A 164 0.63 18.78 4.43
CA GLN A 164 0.10 17.99 5.53
C GLN A 164 -1.37 17.56 5.37
N PRO A 165 -2.34 18.45 5.04
CA PRO A 165 -3.72 18.01 4.83
C PRO A 165 -3.87 17.06 3.63
N LEU A 166 -2.98 17.17 2.63
CA LEU A 166 -2.89 16.22 1.53
C LEU A 166 -2.43 14.85 2.02
N LEU A 167 -1.36 14.83 2.82
CA LEU A 167 -0.82 13.63 3.44
C LEU A 167 -1.86 12.98 4.36
N ASP A 168 -2.58 13.72 5.19
CA ASP A 168 -3.62 13.19 6.08
C ASP A 168 -4.72 12.45 5.30
N THR A 169 -5.10 12.98 4.14
CA THR A 169 -6.10 12.34 3.27
C THR A 169 -5.57 11.07 2.62
N VAL A 170 -4.30 11.11 2.19
CA VAL A 170 -3.55 9.95 1.73
C VAL A 170 -3.49 8.87 2.79
N PHE A 171 -3.12 9.24 4.01
CA PHE A 171 -2.99 8.34 5.14
C PHE A 171 -4.33 7.79 5.60
N THR A 172 -5.41 8.56 5.59
CA THR A 172 -6.77 8.07 5.89
C THR A 172 -7.24 7.04 4.86
N THR A 173 -6.98 7.30 3.58
CA THR A 173 -7.28 6.37 2.49
C THR A 173 -6.45 5.08 2.65
N PHE A 174 -5.18 5.20 3.05
CA PHE A 174 -4.34 4.06 3.42
C PHE A 174 -4.93 3.23 4.54
N THR A 175 -5.32 3.89 5.64
CA THR A 175 -5.92 3.21 6.80
C THR A 175 -7.10 2.36 6.37
N PHE A 176 -7.97 2.90 5.52
CA PHE A 176 -9.16 2.19 5.04
C PHE A 176 -8.80 0.92 4.25
N TYR A 177 -7.91 1.02 3.27
CA TYR A 177 -7.53 -0.15 2.45
C TYR A 177 -6.77 -1.21 3.25
N TYR A 178 -5.83 -0.80 4.11
CA TYR A 178 -5.13 -1.74 4.97
C TYR A 178 -6.07 -2.38 6.01
N ALA A 179 -7.05 -1.65 6.53
CA ALA A 179 -8.07 -2.20 7.41
C ALA A 179 -8.95 -3.24 6.70
N ILE A 180 -9.34 -3.00 5.44
CA ILE A 180 -10.04 -4.01 4.63
C ILE A 180 -9.17 -5.26 4.47
N MET A 181 -7.89 -5.11 4.11
CA MET A 181 -6.98 -6.25 4.00
C MET A 181 -6.83 -7.02 5.32
N LEU A 182 -6.78 -6.29 6.44
CA LEU A 182 -6.73 -6.90 7.77
C LEU A 182 -7.98 -7.73 8.04
N ILE A 183 -9.18 -7.19 7.80
CA ILE A 183 -10.46 -7.87 8.00
C ILE A 183 -10.55 -9.12 7.10
N VAL A 184 -10.24 -8.98 5.81
CA VAL A 184 -10.24 -10.08 4.85
C VAL A 184 -9.22 -11.15 5.26
N GLY A 185 -8.01 -10.75 5.67
CA GLY A 185 -6.96 -11.64 6.13
C GLY A 185 -7.36 -12.44 7.37
N ILE A 186 -8.00 -11.78 8.34
CA ILE A 186 -8.56 -12.43 9.54
C ILE A 186 -9.65 -13.44 9.13
N ALA A 187 -10.61 -13.04 8.31
CA ALA A 187 -11.72 -13.89 7.90
C ALA A 187 -11.24 -15.15 7.17
N LEU A 188 -10.33 -15.01 6.20
CA LEU A 188 -9.74 -16.13 5.47
C LEU A 188 -8.91 -17.05 6.37
N SER A 189 -8.13 -16.47 7.29
CA SER A 189 -7.33 -17.24 8.25
C SER A 189 -8.22 -18.07 9.17
N ILE A 190 -9.26 -17.46 9.76
CA ILE A 190 -10.23 -18.14 10.64
C ILE A 190 -10.95 -19.24 9.86
N ALA A 191 -11.46 -18.95 8.66
CA ALA A 191 -12.13 -19.95 7.82
C ALA A 191 -11.21 -21.15 7.53
N GLY A 192 -9.95 -20.89 7.23
CA GLY A 192 -8.93 -21.91 7.04
C GLY A 192 -8.69 -22.76 8.29
N PHE A 193 -8.64 -22.16 9.48
CA PHE A 193 -8.50 -22.90 10.75
C PHE A 193 -9.75 -23.74 11.09
N VAL A 194 -10.95 -23.20 10.86
CA VAL A 194 -12.21 -23.92 11.09
C VAL A 194 -12.32 -25.13 10.17
N LEU A 195 -11.97 -24.99 8.89
CA LEU A 195 -11.93 -26.11 7.94
C LEU A 195 -10.92 -27.17 8.34
N LEU A 196 -9.72 -26.78 8.81
CA LEU A 196 -8.73 -27.75 9.30
C LEU A 196 -9.28 -28.58 10.45
N LYS A 197 -9.98 -27.92 11.39
CA LYS A 197 -10.61 -28.58 12.54
C LYS A 197 -11.71 -29.54 12.07
N HIS A 198 -12.46 -29.18 11.05
CA HIS A 198 -13.50 -30.04 10.47
C HIS A 198 -12.90 -31.25 9.72
N GLU A 199 -11.87 -31.05 8.91
CA GLU A 199 -11.17 -32.12 8.19
C GLU A 199 -10.54 -33.11 9.15
N ARG A 200 -9.89 -32.62 10.23
CA ARG A 200 -9.27 -33.47 11.26
C ARG A 200 -10.31 -34.32 12.02
N LYS A 201 -11.53 -33.83 12.22
CA LYS A 201 -12.62 -34.61 12.85
C LYS A 201 -13.20 -35.69 11.93
N ARG A 202 -13.12 -35.52 10.61
CA ARG A 202 -13.65 -36.49 9.62
C ARG A 202 -12.68 -37.61 9.28
N MET A 203 -11.40 -37.46 9.60
CA MET A 203 -10.45 -38.57 9.53
C MET A 203 -10.53 -39.30 10.89
N PRO A 204 -11.21 -40.46 10.98
CA PRO A 204 -11.05 -41.32 12.16
C PRO A 204 -9.55 -41.61 12.31
N ALA A 205 -9.07 -41.70 13.55
CA ALA A 205 -7.68 -41.98 13.86
C ALA A 205 -7.23 -43.26 13.14
N ALA A 206 -6.66 -43.12 11.95
CA ALA A 206 -5.98 -44.19 11.26
C ALA A 206 -4.66 -44.39 11.99
N GLY A 207 -4.64 -45.30 12.97
CA GLY A 207 -3.44 -45.70 13.70
C GLY A 207 -3.52 -45.51 15.21
N ALA A 208 -4.49 -46.17 15.85
CA ALA A 208 -4.27 -46.79 17.15
C ALA A 208 -4.32 -48.31 16.94
N GLN A 209 -3.31 -48.85 16.26
CA GLN A 209 -2.97 -50.26 16.19
C GLN A 209 -1.46 -50.38 16.23
#